data_AF-A0A4R4Y4E4-F1
#
_entry.id   AF-A0A4R4Y4E4-F1
#
_cell.length_a   1.000
_cell.length_b   1.000
_cell.length_c   1.000
_cell.angle_alpha   90.00
_cell.angle_beta   90.00
_cell.angle_gamma   90.00
#
_symmetry.space_group_name_H-M   'P 1'
#
loop_
_entity.id
_entity.type
_entity.pdbx_description
1 polymer ?
#
loop_
_entity_poly.entity_id
_entity_poly.type
_entity_poly.pdbx_seq_one_letter_code
_entity_poly.pdbx_strand_id
1 'polypeptide(L)'
;MTDRTTVSAGRRAVSAAAGALLIGLLLGSCGGDDGSPPAAGGGGSTPAAPATAPEKKDAKPLPKSPPKTISIDKLGVSAPVSQLGLRPDGRIEEPPISRPNLTGWYKLGPTPGENGPSVILGHVDANKKQAVFYRLKELKEGDQIQVTRQDGTTATFAVTSKQDVDKNAFPHKKVFAETLDYSSLRLVTCGGAFDSSTGHYKNNLIVYAKLVQSA
;
A
#
# COMPACT_ATOMS: atom_id res chain seq x y z
N MET A 1 -15.50 -69.43 17.16
CA MET A 1 -16.52 -68.44 17.55
C MET A 1 -16.34 -67.22 16.64
N THR A 2 -17.01 -67.10 15.48
CA THR A 2 -18.40 -66.61 15.27
C THR A 2 -18.64 -65.27 16.00
N ASP A 3 -19.11 -64.18 15.39
CA ASP A 3 -19.87 -64.03 14.15
C ASP A 3 -19.82 -62.58 13.59
N ARG A 4 -20.26 -62.44 12.34
CA ARG A 4 -20.37 -61.23 11.51
C ARG A 4 -21.64 -60.40 11.80
N THR A 5 -21.75 -59.30 11.05
CA THR A 5 -22.93 -58.51 10.64
C THR A 5 -23.25 -57.29 11.53
N THR A 6 -23.51 -56.09 11.00
CA THR A 6 -24.35 -55.74 9.84
C THR A 6 -23.89 -54.50 9.07
N VAL A 7 -24.04 -54.56 7.74
CA VAL A 7 -24.07 -53.42 6.80
C VAL A 7 -25.47 -52.79 6.81
N SER A 8 -25.56 -51.46 6.68
CA SER A 8 -26.75 -50.83 6.08
C SER A 8 -26.33 -49.64 5.22
N ALA A 9 -26.78 -49.71 3.97
CA ALA A 9 -26.58 -48.73 2.91
C ALA A 9 -27.78 -47.78 2.79
N GLY A 10 -27.55 -46.61 2.22
CA GLY A 10 -28.59 -45.75 1.63
C GLY A 10 -28.12 -44.30 1.59
N ARG A 11 -28.32 -43.51 0.55
CA ARG A 11 -29.00 -43.65 -0.74
C ARG A 11 -28.48 -42.53 -1.65
N ARG A 12 -28.49 -42.78 -2.95
CA ARG A 12 -28.06 -41.88 -4.04
C ARG A 12 -29.06 -40.73 -4.27
N ALA A 13 -28.55 -39.59 -4.73
CA ALA A 13 -29.25 -38.61 -5.57
C ALA A 13 -28.17 -37.99 -6.50
N VAL A 14 -27.99 -38.52 -7.71
CA VAL A 14 -28.55 -38.10 -9.02
C VAL A 14 -28.10 -36.69 -9.44
N SER A 15 -27.31 -36.70 -10.53
CA SER A 15 -26.73 -35.60 -11.28
C SER A 15 -27.74 -34.68 -11.95
N ALA A 16 -27.34 -33.43 -12.23
CA ALA A 16 -27.84 -32.67 -13.35
C ALA A 16 -26.67 -31.91 -14.02
N ALA A 17 -26.59 -32.09 -15.33
CA ALA A 17 -25.57 -31.58 -16.24
C ALA A 17 -25.89 -30.15 -16.70
N ALA A 18 -24.86 -29.42 -17.14
CA ALA A 18 -24.98 -28.46 -18.24
C ALA A 18 -23.59 -28.18 -18.82
N GLY A 19 -23.29 -28.83 -19.95
CA GLY A 19 -22.21 -28.43 -20.83
C GLY A 19 -22.71 -27.42 -21.86
N ALA A 20 -21.86 -26.45 -22.20
CA ALA A 20 -22.00 -25.67 -23.42
C ALA A 20 -20.60 -25.35 -23.94
N LEU A 21 -20.26 -26.06 -25.02
CA LEU A 21 -19.08 -25.93 -25.86
C LEU A 21 -19.37 -24.84 -26.90
N LEU A 22 -18.52 -23.82 -27.05
CA LEU A 22 -18.58 -22.91 -28.18
C LEU A 22 -17.24 -22.94 -28.93
N ILE A 23 -17.33 -23.48 -30.14
CA ILE A 23 -16.29 -23.64 -31.15
C ILE A 23 -16.12 -22.30 -31.85
N GLY A 24 -14.90 -21.75 -31.81
CA GLY A 24 -14.49 -20.62 -32.65
C GLY A 24 -13.86 -21.13 -33.93
N LEU A 25 -14.46 -20.84 -35.07
CA LEU A 25 -13.86 -21.05 -36.38
C LEU A 25 -14.40 -19.97 -37.32
N LEU A 26 -13.52 -19.10 -37.83
CA LEU A 26 -13.64 -18.48 -39.16
C LEU A 26 -12.25 -18.03 -39.62
N LEU A 27 -11.84 -18.56 -40.77
CA LEU A 27 -10.64 -18.29 -41.55
C LEU A 27 -11.01 -17.40 -42.76
N GLY A 28 -9.99 -16.72 -43.32
CA GLY A 28 -10.02 -16.08 -44.65
C GLY A 28 -9.91 -14.55 -44.56
N SER A 29 -9.12 -13.82 -45.36
CA SER A 29 -8.62 -14.12 -46.70
C SER A 29 -7.40 -13.24 -47.01
N CYS A 30 -6.44 -13.77 -47.76
CA CYS A 30 -5.46 -12.99 -48.53
C CYS A 30 -6.11 -12.49 -49.83
N GLY A 31 -5.69 -11.32 -50.31
CA GLY A 31 -6.01 -10.79 -51.64
C GLY A 31 -5.30 -9.46 -51.82
N GLY A 32 -4.34 -9.40 -52.75
CA GLY A 32 -3.56 -8.20 -53.07
C GLY A 32 -4.16 -7.38 -54.21
N ASP A 33 -3.63 -6.19 -54.42
CA ASP A 33 -3.77 -5.43 -55.66
C ASP A 33 -2.60 -4.44 -55.80
N ASP A 34 -1.90 -4.55 -56.94
CA ASP A 34 -0.88 -3.65 -57.43
C ASP A 34 -1.53 -2.33 -57.91
N GLY A 35 -0.99 -1.20 -57.48
CA GLY A 35 -1.44 0.12 -57.95
C GLY A 35 -0.50 1.26 -57.56
N SER A 36 0.51 1.53 -58.39
CA SER A 36 1.15 2.86 -58.49
C SER A 36 0.25 3.78 -59.33
N PRO A 37 0.15 5.11 -59.05
CA PRO A 37 1.21 6.11 -59.34
C PRO A 37 1.15 7.38 -58.41
N PRO A 38 1.72 8.56 -58.77
CA PRO A 38 3.10 8.94 -59.07
C PRO A 38 3.70 9.91 -58.00
N ALA A 39 4.85 10.51 -58.35
CA ALA A 39 5.82 11.23 -57.52
C ALA A 39 5.39 12.54 -56.81
N ALA A 40 6.26 12.89 -55.84
CA ALA A 40 6.66 14.22 -55.34
C ALA A 40 5.90 14.84 -54.15
N GLY A 41 6.63 15.01 -53.03
CA GLY A 41 6.24 15.84 -51.89
C GLY A 41 7.14 15.61 -50.68
N GLY A 42 8.13 16.48 -50.48
CA GLY A 42 9.12 16.38 -49.41
C GLY A 42 8.55 16.60 -48.01
N GLY A 43 9.28 16.09 -47.03
CA GLY A 43 9.04 16.33 -45.60
C GLY A 43 9.40 15.11 -44.78
N GLY A 44 10.69 14.96 -44.43
CA GLY A 44 11.10 13.96 -43.47
C GLY A 44 10.39 14.18 -42.13
N SER A 45 9.45 13.31 -41.79
CA SER A 45 8.91 13.25 -40.44
C SER A 45 9.94 12.57 -39.55
N THR A 46 10.79 13.38 -38.93
CA THR A 46 11.57 12.97 -37.76
C THR A 46 10.59 12.47 -36.68
N PRO A 47 10.79 11.27 -36.10
CA PRO A 47 10.00 10.85 -34.95
C PRO A 47 10.15 11.87 -33.82
N ALA A 48 9.04 12.47 -33.40
CA ALA A 48 9.03 13.34 -32.24
C ALA A 48 9.45 12.51 -31.03
N ALA A 49 10.60 12.85 -30.44
CA ALA A 49 11.04 12.28 -29.17
C ALA A 49 9.93 12.47 -28.12
N PRO A 50 9.66 11.48 -27.26
CA PRO A 50 8.64 11.62 -26.23
C PRO A 50 9.00 12.82 -25.35
N ALA A 51 8.09 13.78 -25.25
CA ALA A 51 8.24 14.89 -24.33
C ALA A 51 8.33 14.33 -22.91
N THR A 52 9.50 14.44 -22.29
CA THR A 52 9.71 14.12 -20.88
C THR A 52 8.73 14.97 -20.08
N ALA A 53 7.74 14.34 -19.47
CA ALA A 53 6.82 15.01 -18.55
C ALA A 53 7.66 15.71 -17.46
N PRO A 54 7.37 16.97 -17.10
CA PRO A 54 8.17 17.68 -16.10
C PRO A 54 8.11 16.91 -14.78
N GLU A 55 9.27 16.51 -14.28
CA GLU A 55 9.39 15.97 -12.94
C GLU A 55 8.85 17.01 -11.96
N LYS A 56 7.76 16.68 -11.26
CA LYS A 56 7.20 17.57 -10.23
C LYS A 56 8.28 17.80 -9.18
N LYS A 57 8.76 19.04 -9.09
CA LYS A 57 9.68 19.48 -8.05
C LYS A 57 9.05 19.24 -6.68
N ASP A 58 9.87 18.76 -5.75
CA ASP A 58 9.42 18.45 -4.40
C ASP A 58 8.96 19.68 -3.62
N ALA A 59 7.95 19.49 -2.78
CA ALA A 59 7.50 20.53 -1.88
C ALA A 59 8.62 20.91 -0.90
N LYS A 60 8.69 22.19 -0.54
CA LYS A 60 9.70 22.70 0.39
C LYS A 60 9.53 22.04 1.77
N PRO A 61 10.62 21.58 2.40
CA PRO A 61 10.56 21.01 3.75
C PRO A 61 10.12 22.04 4.79
N LEU A 62 9.44 21.54 5.82
CA LEU A 62 8.97 22.30 6.97
C LEU A 62 9.99 22.26 8.12
N PRO A 63 10.02 23.29 9.00
CA PRO A 63 10.76 23.24 10.27
C PRO A 63 10.27 22.09 11.14
N LYS A 64 11.05 21.66 12.14
CA LYS A 64 10.65 20.59 13.07
C LYS A 64 9.38 20.93 13.86
N SER A 65 8.39 20.02 13.86
CA SER A 65 7.21 20.08 14.74
C SER A 65 6.54 18.72 14.85
N PRO A 66 6.31 18.18 16.07
CA PRO A 66 5.71 16.86 16.24
C PRO A 66 4.29 16.77 15.64
N PRO A 67 3.88 15.58 15.17
CA PRO A 67 2.51 15.37 14.72
C PRO A 67 1.53 15.34 15.89
N LYS A 68 0.29 15.71 15.60
CA LYS A 68 -0.84 15.67 16.54
C LYS A 68 -1.92 14.70 16.05
N THR A 69 -2.30 14.80 14.78
CA THR A 69 -3.31 13.95 14.16
C THR A 69 -2.92 13.57 12.74
N ILE A 70 -3.41 12.42 12.29
CA ILE A 70 -3.31 11.95 10.90
C ILE A 70 -4.72 11.73 10.36
N SER A 71 -4.97 12.17 9.12
CA SER A 71 -6.19 11.89 8.37
C SER A 71 -5.91 11.32 7.00
N ILE A 72 -6.77 10.38 6.59
CA ILE A 72 -6.76 9.73 5.28
C ILE A 72 -8.21 9.57 4.84
N ASP A 73 -8.76 10.62 4.22
CA ASP A 73 -10.19 10.76 3.95
C ASP A 73 -10.76 9.59 3.13
N LYS A 74 -10.00 9.12 2.13
CA LYS A 74 -10.35 7.96 1.30
C LYS A 74 -10.63 6.69 2.12
N LEU A 75 -9.93 6.53 3.24
CA LEU A 75 -10.08 5.37 4.11
C LEU A 75 -11.06 5.63 5.28
N GLY A 76 -11.51 6.87 5.47
CA GLY A 76 -12.27 7.30 6.64
C GLY A 76 -11.42 7.35 7.92
N VAL A 77 -10.10 7.53 7.80
CA VAL A 77 -9.19 7.59 8.96
C VAL A 77 -9.09 9.02 9.46
N SER A 78 -9.32 9.19 10.76
CA SER A 78 -8.96 10.38 11.54
C SER A 78 -8.51 9.91 12.92
N ALA A 79 -7.23 10.08 13.21
CA ALA A 79 -6.58 9.44 14.36
C ALA A 79 -5.59 10.34 15.08
N PRO A 80 -5.52 10.27 16.42
CA PRO A 80 -4.43 10.89 17.18
C PRO A 80 -3.10 10.18 16.91
N VAL A 81 -2.02 10.96 17.00
CA VAL A 81 -0.64 10.48 16.86
C VAL A 81 0.09 10.66 18.20
N SER A 82 0.49 9.56 18.84
CA SER A 82 1.37 9.61 20.02
C SER A 82 2.84 9.57 19.62
N GLN A 83 3.74 9.76 20.58
CA GLN A 83 5.17 9.54 20.39
C GLN A 83 5.53 8.10 20.73
N LEU A 84 6.36 7.47 19.90
CA LEU A 84 6.91 6.13 20.10
C LEU A 84 8.44 6.25 20.17
N GLY A 85 9.01 5.70 21.24
CA GLY A 85 10.44 5.54 21.41
C GLY A 85 10.93 4.15 21.03
N LEU A 86 11.96 3.72 21.75
CA LEU A 86 12.48 2.36 21.69
C LEU A 86 12.20 1.67 23.01
N ARG A 87 11.85 0.39 22.92
CA ARG A 87 11.85 -0.56 24.02
C ARG A 87 13.28 -0.86 24.48
N PRO A 88 13.48 -1.45 25.67
CA PRO A 88 14.80 -1.85 26.16
C PRO A 88 15.59 -2.78 25.24
N ASP A 89 14.90 -3.58 24.43
CA ASP A 89 15.49 -4.48 23.42
C ASP A 89 15.81 -3.79 22.09
N GLY A 90 15.70 -2.46 22.02
CA GLY A 90 15.98 -1.67 20.83
C GLY A 90 14.90 -1.73 19.75
N ARG A 91 13.80 -2.45 19.96
CA ARG A 91 12.65 -2.43 19.05
C ARG A 91 11.86 -1.13 19.22
N ILE A 92 11.24 -0.66 18.15
CA ILE A 92 10.34 0.49 18.21
C ILE A 92 9.11 0.11 19.05
N GLU A 93 8.70 1.03 19.93
CA GLU A 93 7.44 0.90 20.68
C GLU A 93 6.26 0.85 19.71
N GLU A 94 5.20 0.13 20.07
CA GLU A 94 3.97 0.07 19.28
C GLU A 94 2.85 0.82 20.00
N PRO A 95 1.87 1.40 19.28
CA PRO A 95 0.66 1.91 19.91
C PRO A 95 0.00 0.81 20.78
N PRO A 96 -0.61 1.12 21.93
CA PRO A 96 -1.24 0.10 22.75
C PRO A 96 -2.47 -0.49 22.04
N ILE A 97 -2.58 -1.83 22.03
CA ILE A 97 -3.72 -2.58 21.45
C ILE A 97 -5.08 -2.19 22.08
N SER A 98 -5.08 -1.65 23.32
CA SER A 98 -6.28 -1.12 23.96
C SER A 98 -6.83 0.15 23.31
N ARG A 99 -6.06 0.83 22.45
CA ARG A 99 -6.48 2.02 21.71
C ARG A 99 -6.40 1.78 20.19
N PRO A 100 -7.39 1.08 19.59
CA PRO A 100 -7.36 0.69 18.17
C PRO A 100 -7.29 1.87 17.19
N ASN A 101 -7.75 3.06 17.59
CA ASN A 101 -7.67 4.27 16.77
C ASN A 101 -6.36 5.08 16.98
N LEU A 102 -5.46 4.66 17.88
CA LEU A 102 -4.22 5.41 18.11
C LEU A 102 -3.15 5.00 17.11
N THR A 103 -2.53 6.00 16.49
CA THR A 103 -1.27 5.85 15.77
C THR A 103 -0.12 6.39 16.59
N GLY A 104 1.11 6.03 16.22
CA GLY A 104 2.28 6.59 16.89
C GLY A 104 3.41 6.90 15.94
N TRP A 105 4.04 8.05 16.12
CA TRP A 105 5.19 8.50 15.36
C TRP A 105 6.49 8.08 16.04
N TYR A 106 7.43 7.54 15.27
CA TYR A 106 8.77 7.20 15.77
C TYR A 106 9.58 8.48 16.05
N LYS A 107 9.69 8.84 17.33
CA LYS A 107 10.13 10.18 17.77
C LYS A 107 11.62 10.47 17.59
N LEU A 108 12.42 9.44 17.29
CA LEU A 108 13.86 9.57 17.02
C LEU A 108 14.15 9.83 15.54
N GLY A 109 13.13 9.76 14.67
CA GLY A 109 13.23 10.15 13.26
C GLY A 109 12.78 11.61 13.02
N PRO A 110 12.80 12.05 11.75
CA PRO A 110 12.21 13.32 11.32
C PRO A 110 10.73 13.45 11.68
N THR A 111 10.31 14.68 12.04
CA THR A 111 8.89 15.00 12.15
C THR A 111 8.24 15.07 10.77
N PRO A 112 6.93 14.79 10.63
CA PRO A 112 6.25 14.89 9.34
C PRO A 112 6.39 16.30 8.76
N GLY A 113 7.04 16.40 7.60
CA GLY A 113 7.34 17.66 6.92
C GLY A 113 8.82 18.02 6.89
N GLU A 114 9.63 17.52 7.82
CA GLU A 114 11.10 17.63 7.73
C GLU A 114 11.66 16.75 6.62
N ASN A 115 12.86 17.06 6.15
CA ASN A 115 13.61 16.20 5.24
C ASN A 115 13.89 14.84 5.89
N GLY A 116 13.84 13.80 5.05
CA GLY A 116 14.02 12.44 5.50
C GLY A 116 12.69 11.73 5.78
N PRO A 117 12.77 10.57 6.44
CA PRO A 117 11.61 9.73 6.64
C PRO A 117 10.94 9.87 7.99
N SER A 118 9.78 10.49 7.99
CA SER A 118 8.88 10.38 9.13
C SER A 118 8.12 9.06 9.09
N VAL A 119 8.05 8.36 10.23
CA VAL A 119 7.41 7.04 10.31
C VAL A 119 6.27 7.06 11.32
N ILE A 120 5.08 6.66 10.89
CA ILE A 120 3.90 6.51 11.72
C ILE A 120 3.43 5.06 11.68
N LEU A 121 3.32 4.45 12.86
CA LEU A 121 2.89 3.08 13.08
C LEU A 121 1.42 3.05 13.52
N GLY A 122 0.70 2.03 13.11
CA GLY A 122 -0.69 1.79 13.52
C GLY A 122 -1.10 0.34 13.32
N HIS A 123 -2.09 -0.10 14.09
CA HIS A 123 -2.57 -1.48 14.05
C HIS A 123 -3.47 -1.74 12.84
N VAL A 124 -3.38 -2.96 12.29
CA VAL A 124 -4.32 -3.48 11.29
C VAL A 124 -5.59 -3.96 11.98
N ASP A 125 -5.46 -4.65 13.12
CA ASP A 125 -6.52 -5.07 13.99
C ASP A 125 -6.13 -4.88 15.46
N ALA A 126 -7.14 -4.79 16.33
CA ALA A 126 -6.94 -4.79 17.78
C ALA A 126 -8.16 -5.41 18.44
N ASN A 127 -7.95 -6.32 19.39
CA ASN A 127 -9.04 -7.01 20.11
C ASN A 127 -10.07 -7.67 19.16
N LYS A 128 -9.58 -8.33 18.10
CA LYS A 128 -10.39 -9.02 17.07
C LYS A 128 -11.30 -8.10 16.23
N LYS A 129 -11.02 -6.79 16.21
CA LYS A 129 -11.73 -5.80 15.40
C LYS A 129 -10.74 -5.05 14.52
N GLN A 130 -11.24 -4.51 13.42
CA GLN A 130 -10.48 -3.63 12.53
C GLN A 130 -9.95 -2.42 13.32
N ALA A 131 -8.68 -2.07 13.12
CA ALA A 131 -8.03 -0.93 13.75
C ALA A 131 -7.70 0.17 12.71
N VAL A 132 -7.04 1.24 13.15
CA VAL A 132 -6.83 2.48 12.38
C VAL A 132 -6.26 2.25 10.98
N PHE A 133 -5.35 1.30 10.79
CA PHE A 133 -4.71 1.01 9.51
C PHE A 133 -5.21 -0.28 8.84
N TYR A 134 -6.38 -0.79 9.24
CA TYR A 134 -6.98 -1.98 8.62
C TYR A 134 -7.09 -1.87 7.07
N ARG A 135 -7.49 -0.69 6.59
CA ARG A 135 -7.73 -0.41 5.16
C ARG A 135 -6.51 0.16 4.43
N LEU A 136 -5.35 0.21 5.07
CA LEU A 136 -4.16 0.87 4.49
C LEU A 136 -3.73 0.26 3.14
N LYS A 137 -4.01 -1.04 2.94
CA LYS A 137 -3.79 -1.75 1.68
C LYS A 137 -4.58 -1.20 0.49
N GLU A 138 -5.64 -0.44 0.72
CA GLU A 138 -6.51 0.12 -0.32
C GLU A 138 -5.94 1.41 -0.93
N LEU A 139 -4.92 2.01 -0.31
CA LEU A 139 -4.26 3.20 -0.85
C LEU A 139 -3.59 2.90 -2.20
N LYS A 140 -3.59 3.89 -3.08
CA LYS A 140 -2.98 3.87 -4.41
C LYS A 140 -2.09 5.09 -4.55
N GLU A 141 -1.20 5.05 -5.53
CA GLU A 141 -0.38 6.21 -5.89
C GLU A 141 -1.27 7.46 -6.11
N GLY A 142 -0.82 8.60 -5.59
CA GLY A 142 -1.55 9.86 -5.62
C GLY A 142 -2.56 10.07 -4.50
N ASP A 143 -2.96 9.03 -3.76
CA ASP A 143 -3.86 9.21 -2.61
C ASP A 143 -3.21 10.09 -1.53
N GLN A 144 -4.02 10.94 -0.90
CA GLN A 144 -3.53 11.93 0.05
C GLN A 144 -3.58 11.42 1.50
N ILE A 145 -2.53 11.79 2.24
CA ILE A 145 -2.39 11.59 3.68
C ILE A 145 -2.06 12.95 4.28
N GLN A 146 -2.84 13.40 5.25
CA GLN A 146 -2.65 14.69 5.89
C GLN A 146 -2.20 14.47 7.33
N VAL A 147 -1.18 15.21 7.76
CA VAL A 147 -0.67 15.19 9.13
C VAL A 147 -0.71 16.59 9.69
N THR A 148 -1.61 16.81 10.66
CA THR A 148 -1.66 18.07 11.42
C THR A 148 -0.63 18.02 12.53
N ARG A 149 0.11 19.11 12.67
CA ARG A 149 1.30 19.22 13.51
C ARG A 149 1.01 20.10 14.72
N GLN A 150 1.88 20.06 15.73
CA GLN A 150 1.70 20.84 16.95
C GLN A 150 1.84 22.35 16.74
N ASP A 151 2.54 22.77 15.68
CA ASP A 151 2.67 24.18 15.29
C ASP A 151 1.43 24.74 14.56
N GLY A 152 0.38 23.92 14.40
CA GLY A 152 -0.86 24.30 13.72
C GLY A 152 -0.84 24.09 12.20
N THR A 153 0.33 23.81 11.61
CA THR A 153 0.44 23.52 10.17
C THR A 153 -0.01 22.10 9.85
N THR A 154 -0.37 21.86 8.59
CA THR A 154 -0.69 20.55 8.04
C THR A 154 0.26 20.20 6.90
N ALA A 155 0.91 19.05 7.02
CA ALA A 155 1.72 18.46 5.97
C ALA A 155 0.90 17.46 5.17
N THR A 156 0.71 17.70 3.87
CA THR A 156 -0.04 16.85 2.95
C THR A 156 0.93 16.06 2.08
N PHE A 157 0.83 14.73 2.17
CA PHE A 157 1.64 13.78 1.43
C PHE A 157 0.79 13.08 0.38
N ALA A 158 1.38 12.78 -0.77
CA ALA A 158 0.79 11.88 -1.76
C ALA A 158 1.52 10.53 -1.72
N VAL A 159 0.76 9.44 -1.70
CA VAL A 159 1.31 8.08 -1.78
C VAL A 159 2.09 7.93 -3.09
N THR A 160 3.30 7.39 -2.99
CA THR A 160 4.16 7.10 -4.15
C THR A 160 4.23 5.62 -4.43
N SER A 161 4.24 4.77 -3.39
CA SER A 161 4.30 3.31 -3.56
C SER A 161 3.90 2.59 -2.28
N LYS A 162 3.75 1.27 -2.38
CA LYS A 162 3.52 0.37 -1.24
C LYS A 162 4.44 -0.83 -1.36
N GLN A 163 4.84 -1.38 -0.22
CA GLN A 163 5.64 -2.60 -0.15
C GLN A 163 5.05 -3.52 0.92
N ASP A 164 4.65 -4.72 0.53
CA ASP A 164 4.27 -5.80 1.43
C ASP A 164 5.51 -6.70 1.63
N VAL A 165 6.00 -6.82 2.86
CA VAL A 165 7.26 -7.50 3.17
C VAL A 165 7.08 -8.51 4.29
N ASP A 166 7.69 -9.70 4.14
CA ASP A 166 7.83 -10.63 5.25
C ASP A 166 8.49 -9.92 6.45
N LYS A 167 8.01 -10.19 7.66
CA LYS A 167 8.52 -9.54 8.87
C LYS A 167 10.01 -9.76 9.09
N ASN A 168 10.57 -10.88 8.64
CA ASN A 168 12.00 -11.20 8.74
C ASN A 168 12.84 -10.47 7.69
N ALA A 169 12.20 -9.97 6.63
CA ALA A 169 12.82 -9.22 5.55
C ALA A 169 12.50 -7.71 5.62
N PHE A 170 12.04 -7.23 6.78
CA PHE A 170 11.66 -5.83 6.94
C PHE A 170 12.85 -4.90 6.65
N PRO A 171 12.72 -3.93 5.70
CA PRO A 171 13.85 -3.15 5.23
C PRO A 171 14.16 -1.99 6.19
N HIS A 172 14.68 -2.29 7.38
CA HIS A 172 14.88 -1.34 8.49
C HIS A 172 15.60 -0.06 8.07
N LYS A 173 16.71 -0.15 7.33
CA LYS A 173 17.44 1.03 6.86
C LYS A 173 16.56 1.90 5.95
N LYS A 174 15.92 1.27 4.96
CA LYS A 174 14.99 1.95 4.05
C LYS A 174 13.77 2.51 4.78
N VAL A 175 13.38 2.02 5.96
CA VAL A 175 12.18 2.52 6.68
C VAL A 175 12.49 3.50 7.80
N PHE A 176 13.67 3.45 8.43
CA PHE A 176 13.96 4.31 9.58
C PHE A 176 15.17 5.23 9.39
N ALA A 177 16.05 4.93 8.43
CA ALA A 177 17.37 5.58 8.35
C ALA A 177 17.81 5.95 6.93
N GLU A 178 16.93 5.89 5.95
CA GLU A 178 17.23 6.31 4.57
C GLU A 178 17.54 7.80 4.54
N THR A 179 18.68 8.17 3.95
CA THR A 179 19.05 9.56 3.71
C THR A 179 18.27 10.08 2.50
N LEU A 180 17.37 11.03 2.73
CA LEU A 180 16.57 11.68 1.70
C LEU A 180 16.72 13.19 1.81
N ASP A 181 16.80 13.86 0.67
CA ASP A 181 16.85 15.32 0.54
C ASP A 181 15.46 15.96 0.39
N TYR A 182 14.40 15.15 0.50
CA TYR A 182 13.00 15.55 0.49
C TYR A 182 12.24 15.02 1.71
N SER A 183 11.08 15.62 1.99
CA SER A 183 10.19 15.21 3.06
C SER A 183 9.35 13.99 2.67
N SER A 184 9.52 12.89 3.41
CA SER A 184 8.81 11.63 3.15
C SER A 184 8.07 11.13 4.38
N LEU A 185 6.99 10.40 4.13
CA LEU A 185 6.18 9.75 5.14
C LEU A 185 6.12 8.25 4.87
N ARG A 186 6.24 7.46 5.93
CA ARG A 186 6.07 6.00 5.91
C ARG A 186 4.98 5.62 6.90
N LEU A 187 3.93 5.00 6.40
CA LEU A 187 2.92 4.37 7.25
C LEU A 187 3.21 2.89 7.33
N VAL A 188 3.32 2.35 8.54
CA VAL A 188 3.66 0.94 8.77
C VAL A 188 2.56 0.27 9.58
N THR A 189 2.10 -0.88 9.10
CA THR A 189 1.15 -1.72 9.81
C THR A 189 1.47 -3.20 9.60
N CYS A 190 0.96 -4.07 10.48
CA CYS A 190 0.98 -5.51 10.26
C CYS A 190 0.14 -5.85 9.00
N GLY A 191 0.60 -6.80 8.18
CA GLY A 191 -0.03 -7.14 6.90
C GLY A 191 0.16 -8.61 6.49
N GLY A 192 -0.27 -8.95 5.27
CA GLY A 192 -0.21 -10.32 4.76
C GLY A 192 -1.20 -11.30 5.43
N ALA A 193 -0.97 -12.60 5.25
CA ALA A 193 -1.82 -13.63 5.85
C ALA A 193 -1.69 -13.65 7.37
N PHE A 194 -2.81 -13.80 8.07
CA PHE A 194 -2.82 -14.08 9.50
C PHE A 194 -2.44 -15.55 9.72
N ASP A 195 -1.40 -15.78 10.49
CA ASP A 195 -1.01 -17.11 10.91
C ASP A 195 -1.72 -17.46 12.22
N SER A 196 -2.72 -18.33 12.15
CA SER A 196 -3.49 -18.76 13.31
C SER A 196 -2.71 -19.60 14.31
N SER A 197 -1.58 -20.18 13.92
CA SER A 197 -0.72 -20.96 14.82
C SER A 197 0.16 -20.08 15.70
N THR A 198 0.58 -18.92 15.19
CA THR A 198 1.39 -17.95 15.95
C THR A 198 0.57 -16.77 16.48
N GLY A 199 -0.66 -16.58 16.00
CA GLY A 199 -1.49 -15.43 16.34
C GLY A 199 -0.99 -14.13 15.70
N HIS A 200 -0.21 -14.21 14.63
CA HIS A 200 0.47 -13.07 14.04
C HIS A 200 0.30 -13.00 12.53
N TYR A 201 0.20 -11.77 12.03
CA TYR A 201 0.41 -11.45 10.64
C TYR A 201 1.85 -11.78 10.21
N LYS A 202 2.02 -12.39 9.03
CA LYS A 202 3.35 -12.78 8.53
C LYS A 202 4.15 -11.60 7.99
N ASN A 203 3.47 -10.55 7.53
CA ASN A 203 4.10 -9.46 6.82
C ASN A 203 3.89 -8.12 7.54
N ASN A 204 4.58 -7.09 7.04
CA ASN A 204 4.26 -5.69 7.27
C ASN A 204 3.92 -5.05 5.93
N LEU A 205 2.88 -4.22 5.93
CA LEU A 205 2.60 -3.31 4.84
C LEU A 205 3.25 -1.95 5.15
N ILE A 206 4.04 -1.45 4.20
CA ILE A 206 4.66 -0.14 4.24
C ILE A 206 4.06 0.70 3.11
N VAL A 207 3.48 1.84 3.44
CA VAL A 207 3.09 2.86 2.45
C VAL A 207 4.13 3.96 2.46
N TYR A 208 4.67 4.27 1.28
CA TYR A 208 5.59 5.38 1.07
C TYR A 208 4.83 6.56 0.46
N ALA A 209 5.08 7.74 0.97
CA ALA A 209 4.46 8.97 0.50
C ALA A 209 5.47 10.13 0.53
N LYS A 210 5.24 11.11 -0.34
CA LYS A 210 6.11 12.30 -0.50
C LYS A 210 5.29 13.56 -0.25
N LEU A 211 5.89 14.56 0.39
CA LEU A 211 5.23 15.83 0.65
C LEU A 211 4.88 16.52 -0.67
N VAL A 212 3.62 16.93 -0.82
CA VAL A 212 3.13 17.65 -2.00
C VAL A 212 2.63 19.05 -1.68
N GLN A 213 2.24 19.30 -0.43
CA GLN A 213 1.74 20.59 0.02
C GLN A 213 1.91 20.75 1.53
N SER A 214 2.09 21.98 1.96
CA SER A 214 2.02 22.40 3.36
C SER A 214 1.14 23.63 3.49
N ALA A 215 0.31 23.68 4.53
CA ALA A 215 -0.55 24.82 4.86
C ALA A 215 -0.50 25.14 6.35
#